data_AF-A0A9E4GIT1-F1
#
_entry.id   AF-A0A9E4GIT1-F1
#
_cell.length_a   1.000
_cell.length_b   1.000
_cell.length_c   1.000
_cell.angle_alpha   90.00
_cell.angle_beta   90.00
_cell.angle_gamma   90.00
#
_symmetry.space_group_name_H-M   'P 1'
#
loop_
_entity.id
_entity.type
_entity.pdbx_description
1 polymer ?
#
loop_
_entity_poly.entity_id
_entity_poly.type
_entity_poly.pdbx_seq_one_letter_code
_entity_poly.pdbx_strand_id
1 'polypeptide(L)'
;MSQQDAFDHIVAALHETALNDTLWPHTSALIDEAVGMWGSHLAIESGHTRDDAEFVFGEAYCHGEVVEMGRMYANTYFPHDERVQRLLRLPDSRVVHVTNAYTEHELQTSPTYNELLCRFGAGNGLNLRMDGPDGLRIIWAFTDPDDPHGWRSEQIALIQQLLPHIR
;
A
#
# COMPACT_ATOMS: atom_id res chain seq x y z
N MET A 1 -15.71 6.16 17.49
CA MET A 1 -16.06 4.86 16.91
C MET A 1 -15.12 3.83 17.50
N SER A 2 -15.59 2.62 17.88
CA SER A 2 -14.65 1.59 18.33
C SER A 2 -13.86 1.03 17.14
N GLN A 3 -12.73 0.38 17.40
CA GLN A 3 -11.95 -0.27 16.33
C GLN A 3 -12.77 -1.36 15.61
N GLN A 4 -13.64 -2.07 16.34
CA GLN A 4 -14.53 -3.07 15.76
C GLN A 4 -15.58 -2.43 14.83
N ASP A 5 -16.21 -1.33 15.26
CA ASP A 5 -17.18 -0.62 14.44
C ASP A 5 -16.53 -0.10 13.15
N ALA A 6 -15.29 0.42 13.26
CA ALA A 6 -14.53 0.89 12.10
C ALA A 6 -14.23 -0.25 11.13
N PHE A 7 -13.79 -1.40 11.63
CA PHE A 7 -13.55 -2.60 10.83
C PHE A 7 -14.83 -3.06 10.11
N ASP A 8 -15.94 -3.20 10.83
CA ASP A 8 -17.20 -3.68 10.26
C ASP A 8 -17.71 -2.73 9.15
N HIS A 9 -17.59 -1.42 9.36
CA HIS A 9 -17.94 -0.42 8.33
C HIS A 9 -17.05 -0.52 7.09
N ILE A 10 -15.74 -0.69 7.25
CA ILE A 10 -14.81 -0.83 6.12
C ILE A 10 -15.12 -2.10 5.34
N VAL A 11 -15.32 -3.24 6.02
CA VAL A 11 -15.62 -4.51 5.35
C VAL A 11 -16.92 -4.44 4.56
N ALA A 12 -17.95 -3.78 5.10
CA ALA A 12 -19.19 -3.53 4.36
C ALA A 12 -18.92 -2.70 3.09
N ALA A 13 -18.16 -1.61 3.19
CA ALA A 13 -17.81 -0.76 2.05
C ALA A 13 -16.95 -1.49 1.00
N LEU A 14 -16.01 -2.35 1.43
CA LEU A 14 -15.22 -3.21 0.54
C LEU A 14 -16.10 -4.16 -0.26
N HIS A 15 -17.07 -4.83 0.38
CA HIS A 15 -18.00 -5.72 -0.31
C HIS A 15 -18.92 -4.98 -1.29
N GLU A 16 -19.39 -3.78 -0.94
CA GLU A 16 -20.16 -2.94 -1.86
C GLU A 16 -19.33 -2.50 -3.07
N THR A 17 -18.07 -2.14 -2.83
CA THR A 17 -17.19 -1.71 -3.92
C THR A 17 -16.81 -2.86 -4.86
N ALA A 18 -16.70 -4.08 -4.35
CA ALA A 18 -16.51 -5.26 -5.19
C ALA A 18 -17.66 -5.46 -6.22
N LEU A 19 -18.83 -4.87 -5.97
CA LEU A 19 -19.98 -4.87 -6.88
C LEU A 19 -20.10 -3.58 -7.71
N ASN A 20 -19.45 -2.49 -7.29
CA ASN A 20 -19.46 -1.18 -7.94
C ASN A 20 -18.15 -0.42 -7.68
N ASP A 21 -17.25 -0.45 -8.66
CA ASP A 21 -15.92 0.16 -8.60
C ASP A 21 -15.94 1.68 -8.37
N THR A 22 -17.02 2.38 -8.72
CA THR A 22 -17.15 3.83 -8.46
C THR A 22 -17.13 4.20 -6.99
N LEU A 23 -17.28 3.22 -6.08
CA LEU A 23 -17.25 3.40 -4.63
C LEU A 23 -15.84 3.41 -4.04
N TRP A 24 -14.80 3.10 -4.83
CA TRP A 24 -13.42 3.05 -4.34
C TRP A 24 -12.89 4.31 -3.69
N PRO A 25 -13.14 5.50 -4.24
CA PRO A 25 -12.87 6.76 -3.55
C PRO A 25 -13.40 6.78 -2.11
N HIS A 26 -14.67 6.42 -1.92
CA HIS A 26 -15.29 6.46 -0.60
C HIS A 26 -14.69 5.42 0.34
N THR A 27 -14.52 4.19 -0.11
CA THR A 27 -13.97 3.11 0.70
C THR A 27 -12.52 3.35 1.08
N SER A 28 -11.70 3.89 0.17
CA SER A 28 -10.33 4.28 0.49
C SER A 28 -10.31 5.36 1.57
N ALA A 29 -11.16 6.39 1.46
CA ALA A 29 -11.22 7.45 2.48
C ALA A 29 -11.58 6.89 3.87
N LEU A 30 -12.50 5.92 3.95
CA LEU A 30 -12.85 5.24 5.20
C LEU A 30 -11.65 4.48 5.80
N ILE A 31 -10.87 3.80 4.95
CA ILE A 31 -9.66 3.09 5.39
C ILE A 31 -8.63 4.10 5.89
N ASP A 32 -8.36 5.15 5.12
CA ASP A 32 -7.42 6.22 5.46
C ASP A 32 -7.74 6.84 6.83
N GLU A 33 -9.01 7.22 7.05
CA GLU A 33 -9.48 7.79 8.32
C GLU A 33 -9.35 6.81 9.49
N ALA A 34 -9.80 5.56 9.31
CA ALA A 34 -9.80 4.58 10.39
C ALA A 34 -8.38 4.12 10.78
N VAL A 35 -7.49 4.03 9.80
CA VAL A 35 -6.08 3.71 10.02
C VAL A 35 -5.31 4.93 10.53
N GLY A 36 -5.76 6.15 10.23
CA GLY A 36 -5.09 7.40 10.63
C GLY A 36 -3.85 7.67 9.77
N MET A 37 -4.05 7.64 8.46
CA MET A 37 -3.03 7.89 7.44
C MET A 37 -3.59 8.77 6.33
N TRP A 38 -2.70 9.39 5.56
CA TRP A 38 -3.08 10.26 4.46
C TRP A 38 -3.64 9.53 3.24
N GLY A 39 -3.14 8.32 2.95
CA GLY A 39 -3.55 7.57 1.78
C GLY A 39 -2.89 6.20 1.66
N SER A 40 -3.22 5.50 0.58
CA SER A 40 -2.58 4.24 0.22
C SER A 40 -2.49 4.05 -1.30
N HIS A 41 -1.61 3.15 -1.71
CA HIS A 41 -1.40 2.73 -3.08
C HIS A 41 -1.50 1.22 -3.16
N LEU A 42 -2.43 0.73 -3.97
CA LEU A 42 -2.60 -0.69 -4.25
C LEU A 42 -2.05 -0.97 -5.65
N ALA A 43 -1.08 -1.87 -5.73
CA ALA A 43 -0.48 -2.32 -6.99
C ALA A 43 -0.65 -3.84 -7.16
N ILE A 44 -0.84 -4.24 -8.40
CA ILE A 44 -0.89 -5.63 -8.85
C ILE A 44 0.29 -5.85 -9.78
N GLU A 45 1.07 -6.87 -9.47
CA GLU A 45 2.22 -7.31 -10.23
C GLU A 45 2.00 -8.75 -10.69
N SER A 46 2.46 -9.06 -11.90
CA SER A 46 2.53 -10.41 -12.43
C SER A 46 3.99 -10.84 -12.58
N GLY A 47 4.23 -12.11 -12.94
CA GLY A 47 5.56 -12.66 -13.14
C GLY A 47 5.62 -14.12 -12.73
N HIS A 48 6.38 -14.93 -13.47
CA HIS A 48 6.48 -16.38 -13.23
C HIS A 48 7.46 -16.72 -12.11
N THR A 49 8.39 -15.82 -11.82
CA THR A 49 9.46 -15.94 -10.83
C THR A 49 9.51 -14.70 -9.94
N ARG A 50 10.36 -14.69 -8.92
CA ARG A 50 10.51 -13.52 -8.05
C ARG A 50 11.30 -12.39 -8.72
N ASP A 51 11.92 -12.65 -9.87
CA ASP A 51 12.88 -11.75 -10.52
C ASP A 51 12.33 -11.14 -11.85
N ASP A 52 11.13 -11.51 -12.29
CA ASP A 52 10.47 -11.07 -13.54
C ASP A 52 9.14 -10.35 -13.26
N ALA A 53 9.12 -9.46 -12.26
CA ALA A 53 7.90 -8.72 -11.95
C ALA A 53 7.53 -7.72 -13.05
N GLU A 54 6.28 -7.82 -13.50
CA GLU A 54 5.65 -6.88 -14.43
C GLU A 54 4.52 -6.16 -13.71
N PHE A 55 4.56 -4.82 -13.74
CA PHE A 55 3.50 -3.99 -13.18
C PHE A 55 2.25 -4.10 -14.07
N VAL A 56 1.17 -4.66 -13.53
CA VAL A 56 -0.09 -4.87 -14.26
C VAL A 56 -1.02 -3.68 -14.05
N PHE A 57 -1.14 -3.25 -12.80
CA PHE A 57 -2.06 -2.21 -12.38
C PHE A 57 -1.53 -1.56 -11.11
N GLY A 58 -1.83 -0.28 -10.91
CA GLY A 58 -1.78 0.29 -9.58
C GLY A 58 -2.41 1.65 -9.53
N GLU A 59 -3.06 1.91 -8.40
CA GLU A 59 -3.82 3.12 -8.16
C GLU A 59 -3.60 3.59 -6.73
N ALA A 60 -3.43 4.90 -6.61
CA ALA A 60 -3.15 5.56 -5.34
C ALA A 60 -4.31 6.49 -5.02
N TYR A 61 -4.76 6.43 -3.77
CA TYR A 61 -5.82 7.26 -3.23
C TYR A 61 -5.29 7.98 -1.99
N CYS A 62 -5.60 9.27 -1.88
CA CYS A 62 -5.36 10.05 -0.66
C CYS A 62 -6.67 10.68 -0.24
N HIS A 63 -7.19 10.32 0.95
CA HIS A 63 -8.51 10.74 1.42
C HIS A 63 -9.64 10.48 0.39
N GLY A 64 -9.51 9.36 -0.33
CA GLY A 64 -10.45 8.98 -1.38
C GLY A 64 -10.29 9.68 -2.73
N GLU A 65 -9.34 10.60 -2.89
CA GLU A 65 -9.05 11.20 -4.19
C GLU A 65 -7.95 10.42 -4.91
N VAL A 66 -8.18 10.08 -6.18
CA VAL A 66 -7.16 9.45 -7.03
C VAL A 66 -6.01 10.45 -7.23
N VAL A 67 -4.79 10.04 -6.90
CA VAL A 67 -3.59 10.86 -7.09
C VAL A 67 -2.70 10.31 -8.20
N GLU A 68 -1.92 11.19 -8.83
CA GLU A 68 -1.04 10.82 -9.95
C GLU A 68 0.09 9.84 -9.55
N MET A 69 0.30 9.61 -8.25
CA MET A 69 1.39 8.78 -7.72
C MET A 69 1.47 7.41 -8.39
N GLY A 70 0.37 6.68 -8.55
CA GLY A 70 0.39 5.34 -9.17
C GLY A 70 0.89 5.37 -10.61
N ARG A 71 0.41 6.32 -11.42
CA ARG A 71 0.86 6.52 -12.81
C ARG A 71 2.32 6.94 -12.88
N MET A 72 2.74 7.85 -12.00
CA MET A 72 4.12 8.32 -11.93
C MET A 72 5.07 7.19 -11.52
N TYR A 73 4.65 6.38 -10.54
CA TYR A 73 5.38 5.22 -10.08
C TYR A 73 5.59 4.22 -11.22
N ALA A 74 4.52 3.77 -11.86
CA ALA A 74 4.58 2.77 -12.92
C ALA A 74 5.50 3.17 -14.09
N ASN A 75 5.44 4.44 -14.52
CA ASN A 75 6.16 4.89 -15.70
C ASN A 75 7.61 5.31 -15.43
N THR A 76 7.90 5.85 -14.25
CA THR A 76 9.20 6.50 -13.98
C THR A 76 10.02 5.74 -12.95
N TYR A 77 9.39 5.24 -11.89
CA TYR A 77 10.10 4.75 -10.70
C TYR A 77 10.16 3.23 -10.64
N PHE A 78 9.09 2.52 -11.01
CA PHE A 78 9.00 1.06 -10.94
C PHE A 78 10.19 0.34 -11.62
N PRO A 79 10.66 0.71 -12.83
CA PRO A 79 11.78 0.02 -13.49
C PRO A 79 13.11 0.08 -12.74
N HIS A 80 13.25 0.98 -11.78
CA HIS A 80 14.50 1.24 -11.06
C HIS A 80 14.33 1.18 -9.53
N ASP A 81 13.15 0.80 -9.03
CA ASP A 81 12.85 0.80 -7.61
C ASP A 81 13.52 -0.38 -6.91
N GLU A 82 14.52 -0.09 -6.08
CA GLU A 82 15.41 -1.07 -5.47
C GLU A 82 14.67 -2.03 -4.52
N ARG A 83 13.54 -1.57 -3.96
CA ARG A 83 12.73 -2.38 -3.04
C ARG A 83 11.85 -3.43 -3.73
N VAL A 84 11.52 -3.31 -5.03
CA VAL A 84 10.56 -4.20 -5.69
C VAL A 84 10.94 -5.67 -5.48
N GLN A 85 12.19 -6.02 -5.76
CA GLN A 85 12.71 -7.38 -5.57
C GLN A 85 12.67 -7.87 -4.12
N ARG A 86 12.80 -6.97 -3.14
CA ARG A 86 12.75 -7.31 -1.71
C ARG A 86 11.30 -7.48 -1.26
N LEU A 87 10.39 -6.61 -1.71
CA LEU A 87 8.96 -6.71 -1.43
C LEU A 87 8.36 -8.00 -2.00
N LEU A 88 8.76 -8.40 -3.22
CA LEU A 88 8.37 -9.66 -3.85
C LEU A 88 8.79 -10.91 -3.09
N ARG A 89 9.83 -10.82 -2.28
CA ARG A 89 10.36 -11.92 -1.46
C ARG A 89 9.77 -11.95 -0.06
N LEU A 90 8.95 -10.97 0.31
CA LEU A 90 8.27 -10.96 1.59
C LEU A 90 7.31 -12.14 1.69
N PRO A 91 7.18 -12.74 2.89
CA PRO A 91 6.09 -13.67 3.16
C PRO A 91 4.73 -13.01 2.93
N ASP A 92 3.73 -13.83 2.58
CA ASP A 92 2.34 -13.40 2.50
C ASP A 92 1.88 -12.66 3.78
N SER A 93 1.10 -11.59 3.62
CA SER A 93 0.58 -10.74 4.71
C SER A 93 1.63 -10.05 5.58
N ARG A 94 2.91 -10.08 5.21
CA ARG A 94 3.95 -9.44 6.04
C ARG A 94 3.94 -7.93 5.86
N VAL A 95 3.57 -7.22 6.93
CA VAL A 95 3.75 -5.77 7.05
C VAL A 95 5.22 -5.47 7.32
N VAL A 96 5.80 -4.51 6.58
CA VAL A 96 7.14 -3.97 6.81
C VAL A 96 7.14 -2.45 6.69
N HIS A 97 7.99 -1.76 7.46
CA HIS A 97 8.26 -0.35 7.23
C HIS A 97 8.97 -0.15 5.89
N VAL A 98 8.64 0.95 5.19
CA VAL A 98 9.28 1.34 3.93
C VAL A 98 10.80 1.37 4.06
N THR A 99 11.32 1.96 5.13
CA THR A 99 12.77 2.07 5.38
C THR A 99 13.48 0.73 5.49
N ASN A 100 12.79 -0.32 5.97
CA ASN A 100 13.36 -1.67 6.06
C ASN A 100 13.46 -2.37 4.70
N ALA A 101 12.85 -1.81 3.65
CA ALA A 101 12.96 -2.32 2.28
C ALA A 101 14.15 -1.73 1.52
N TYR A 102 14.88 -0.79 2.13
CA TYR A 102 16.07 -0.15 1.57
C TYR A 102 17.30 -0.47 2.43
N THR A 103 18.47 -0.43 1.80
CA THR A 103 19.75 -0.36 2.51
C THR A 103 20.02 1.08 2.95
N GLU A 104 20.96 1.27 3.89
CA GLU A 104 21.36 2.62 4.33
C GLU A 104 21.84 3.51 3.17
N HIS A 105 22.58 2.94 2.22
CA HIS A 105 23.02 3.67 1.03
C HIS A 105 21.83 4.08 0.14
N GLU A 106 20.92 3.16 -0.13
CA GLU A 106 19.74 3.44 -0.96
C GLU A 106 18.80 4.47 -0.30
N LEU A 107 18.69 4.51 1.02
CA LEU A 107 17.94 5.58 1.71
C LEU A 107 18.49 6.97 1.39
N GLN A 108 19.79 7.08 1.08
CA GLN A 108 20.43 8.35 0.72
C GLN A 108 20.41 8.65 -0.78
N THR A 109 20.31 7.62 -1.64
CA THR A 109 20.52 7.78 -3.09
C THR A 109 19.34 7.38 -3.96
N SER A 110 18.38 6.61 -3.45
CA SER A 110 17.25 6.10 -4.24
C SER A 110 16.35 7.26 -4.67
N PRO A 111 16.14 7.45 -5.99
CA PRO A 111 15.19 8.44 -6.49
C PRO A 111 13.76 8.09 -6.06
N THR A 112 13.40 6.80 -6.02
CA THR A 112 12.07 6.38 -5.57
C THR A 112 11.83 6.80 -4.12
N TYR A 113 12.77 6.52 -3.23
CA TYR A 113 12.62 6.91 -1.82
C TYR A 113 12.61 8.44 -1.66
N ASN A 114 13.64 9.12 -2.18
CA ASN A 114 13.88 10.54 -1.87
C ASN A 114 13.00 11.51 -2.65
N GLU A 115 12.58 11.16 -3.87
CA GLU A 115 11.79 12.06 -4.73
C GLU A 115 10.31 11.69 -4.75
N LEU A 116 9.97 10.40 -4.81
CA LEU A 116 8.57 9.96 -4.89
C LEU A 116 7.98 9.75 -3.50
N LEU A 117 8.52 8.82 -2.71
CA LEU A 117 7.91 8.43 -1.43
C LEU A 117 7.88 9.61 -0.47
N CYS A 118 8.99 10.34 -0.30
CA CYS A 118 9.01 11.54 0.54
C CYS A 118 8.04 12.63 0.06
N ARG A 119 7.87 12.82 -1.26
CA ARG A 119 6.93 13.80 -1.83
C ARG A 119 5.47 13.49 -1.51
N PHE A 120 5.12 12.21 -1.50
CA PHE A 120 3.77 11.74 -1.17
C PHE A 120 3.64 11.31 0.30
N GLY A 121 4.57 11.73 1.16
CA GLY A 121 4.53 11.45 2.59
C GLY A 121 4.47 9.96 2.88
N ALA A 122 5.30 9.13 2.23
CA ALA A 122 5.37 7.69 2.40
C ALA A 122 6.78 7.22 2.80
N GLY A 123 7.63 8.12 3.32
CA GLY A 123 9.01 7.80 3.72
C GLY A 123 9.09 6.94 4.99
N ASN A 124 8.11 7.09 5.89
CA ASN A 124 7.90 6.27 7.08
C ASN A 124 6.66 5.37 6.97
N GLY A 125 6.18 5.16 5.75
CA GLY A 125 5.01 4.34 5.45
C GLY A 125 5.22 2.85 5.72
N LEU A 126 4.19 2.07 5.40
CA LEU A 126 4.22 0.61 5.46
C LEU A 126 4.08 0.04 4.05
N ASN A 127 4.70 -1.11 3.81
CA ASN A 127 4.42 -1.96 2.67
C ASN A 127 3.94 -3.31 3.15
N LEU A 128 3.05 -3.89 2.35
CA LEU A 128 2.56 -5.22 2.55
C LEU A 128 2.43 -5.92 1.20
N ARG A 129 2.75 -7.21 1.20
CA ARG A 129 2.61 -8.08 0.06
C ARG A 129 1.56 -9.16 0.34
N MET A 130 0.70 -9.43 -0.65
CA MET A 130 -0.28 -10.52 -0.63
C MET A 130 -0.14 -11.41 -1.87
N ASP A 131 -0.36 -12.70 -1.67
CA ASP A 131 -0.65 -13.64 -2.76
C ASP A 131 -2.05 -13.35 -3.33
N GLY A 132 -2.11 -13.14 -4.65
CA GLY A 132 -3.35 -13.02 -5.41
C GLY A 132 -3.66 -14.28 -6.23
N PRO A 133 -4.82 -14.32 -6.90
CA PRO A 133 -5.19 -15.43 -7.79
C PRO A 133 -4.22 -15.56 -8.97
N ASP A 134 -4.10 -16.77 -9.51
CA ASP A 134 -3.28 -17.09 -10.69
C ASP A 134 -1.80 -16.68 -10.59
N GLY A 135 -1.27 -16.59 -9.37
CA GLY A 135 0.11 -16.21 -9.11
C GLY A 135 0.38 -14.70 -9.17
N LEU A 136 -0.68 -13.88 -9.28
CA LEU A 136 -0.60 -12.43 -9.11
C LEU A 136 -0.09 -12.08 -7.71
N ARG A 137 0.53 -10.91 -7.61
CA ARG A 137 1.08 -10.38 -6.36
C ARG A 137 0.46 -9.02 -6.14
N ILE A 138 -0.06 -8.81 -4.95
CA ILE A 138 -0.67 -7.53 -4.59
C ILE A 138 0.28 -6.86 -3.61
N ILE A 139 0.72 -5.65 -3.94
CA ILE A 139 1.47 -4.78 -3.04
C ILE A 139 0.54 -3.69 -2.57
N TRP A 140 0.33 -3.61 -1.26
CA TRP A 140 -0.39 -2.51 -0.64
C TRP A 140 0.59 -1.66 0.15
N ALA A 141 0.80 -0.44 -0.32
CA ALA A 141 1.66 0.56 0.29
C ALA A 141 0.81 1.63 0.98
N PHE A 142 1.21 2.04 2.17
CA PHE A 142 0.52 3.02 2.99
C PHE A 142 1.43 4.23 3.14
N THR A 143 0.86 5.44 3.11
CA THR A 143 1.58 6.66 3.44
C THR A 143 1.95 6.68 4.93
N ASP A 144 2.68 7.69 5.35
CA ASP A 144 3.02 7.96 6.73
C ASP A 144 1.73 8.11 7.57
N PRO A 145 1.77 7.71 8.85
CA PRO A 145 0.66 7.91 9.76
C PRO A 145 0.55 9.39 10.11
N ASP A 146 -0.66 9.86 10.38
CA ASP A 146 -0.90 11.25 10.80
C ASP A 146 -0.30 11.55 12.19
N ASP A 147 -0.06 10.50 12.98
CA ASP A 147 0.53 10.58 14.32
C ASP A 147 2.05 10.86 14.23
N PRO A 148 2.56 11.94 14.85
CA PRO A 148 3.99 12.26 14.86
C PRO A 148 4.85 11.23 15.61
N HIS A 149 4.25 10.36 16.42
CA HIS A 149 4.93 9.26 17.10
C HIS A 149 5.06 8.00 16.22
N GLY A 150 4.53 8.03 15.00
CA GLY A 150 4.61 6.94 14.04
C GLY A 150 3.50 5.90 14.20
N TRP A 151 3.73 4.72 13.62
CA TRP A 151 2.73 3.65 13.56
C TRP A 151 2.45 3.02 14.91
N ARG A 152 1.18 3.00 15.29
CA ARG A 152 0.68 2.35 16.50
C ARG A 152 0.29 0.91 16.20
N SER A 153 0.45 0.03 17.20
CA SER A 153 0.13 -1.40 17.06
C SER A 153 -1.34 -1.66 16.69
N GLU A 154 -2.26 -0.80 17.14
CA GLU A 154 -3.69 -0.88 16.80
C GLU A 154 -3.95 -0.61 15.31
N GLN A 155 -3.23 0.33 14.70
CA GLN A 155 -3.34 0.65 13.26
C GLN A 155 -2.85 -0.53 12.42
N ILE A 156 -1.69 -1.09 12.79
CA ILE A 156 -1.13 -2.28 12.13
C ILE A 156 -2.08 -3.48 12.28
N ALA A 157 -2.69 -3.67 13.46
CA ALA A 157 -3.64 -4.74 13.70
C ALA A 157 -4.91 -4.59 12.84
N LEU A 158 -5.41 -3.37 12.66
CA LEU A 158 -6.54 -3.09 11.76
C LEU A 158 -6.18 -3.44 10.30
N ILE A 159 -5.02 -2.97 9.81
CA ILE A 159 -4.53 -3.30 8.46
C ILE A 159 -4.48 -4.82 8.26
N GLN A 160 -3.93 -5.55 9.23
CA GLN A 160 -3.83 -7.00 9.18
C GLN A 160 -5.19 -7.71 9.14
N GLN A 161 -6.19 -7.18 9.85
CA GLN A 161 -7.55 -7.71 9.83
C GLN A 161 -8.25 -7.46 8.49
N LEU A 162 -7.91 -6.36 7.79
CA LEU A 162 -8.50 -6.03 6.48
C LEU A 162 -7.97 -6.89 5.33
N LEU A 163 -6.78 -7.50 5.46
CA LEU A 163 -6.13 -8.23 4.35
C LEU A 163 -6.99 -9.29 3.67
N PRO A 164 -7.77 -10.13 4.38
CA PRO A 164 -8.62 -11.13 3.74
C PRO A 164 -9.74 -10.53 2.87
N HIS A 165 -10.07 -9.25 3.07
CA HIS A 165 -11.16 -8.55 2.37
C HIS A 165 -10.67 -7.72 1.18
N ILE A 166 -9.35 -7.55 1.04
CA ILE A 166 -8.71 -6.82 -0.07
C ILE A 166 -8.30 -7.78 -1.21
N ARG A 167 -8.08 -9.06 -0.88
CA ARG A 167 -7.72 -10.12 -1.84
C ARG A 167 -8.93 -10.60 -2.62
#